data_AF-A0A7C6BAX4-F1
#
_entry.id   AF-A0A7C6BAX4-F1
#
_cell.length_a   1.000
_cell.length_b   1.000
_cell.length_c   1.000
_cell.angle_alpha   90.00
_cell.angle_beta   90.00
_cell.angle_gamma   90.00
#
_symmetry.space_group_name_H-M   'P 1'
#
loop_
_entity.id
_entity.type
_entity.pdbx_description
1 polymer ?
#
loop_
_entity_poly.entity_id
_entity_poly.type
_entity_poly.pdbx_seq_one_letter_code
_entity_poly.pdbx_strand_id
1 'polypeptide(L)'
;ILCDSCYSACPVLAVNPDFIGPFALTRVYRYTSDARESDMATTIANVQSNGIWDCTLCGECTAVCPQGIDPKMDINMLRGTAAKLGYMDPNFQAMDFSGGFGGF
;
A
#
# COMPACT_ATOMS: atom_id res chain seq x y z
N ILE A 1 9.05 -8.04 -14.51
CA ILE A 1 8.71 -8.28 -15.94
C ILE A 1 7.42 -7.59 -16.43
N LEU A 2 6.85 -6.57 -15.78
CA LEU A 2 5.68 -5.80 -16.29
C LEU A 2 4.61 -6.66 -17.03
N CYS A 3 4.26 -7.80 -16.44
CA CYS A 3 3.34 -8.77 -17.05
C CYS A 3 1.87 -8.51 -16.70
N ASP A 4 1.60 -7.55 -15.82
CA ASP A 4 0.27 -7.12 -15.34
C ASP A 4 -0.66 -8.21 -14.77
N SER A 5 -0.16 -9.42 -14.55
CA SER A 5 -0.91 -10.52 -13.91
C SER A 5 -1.49 -10.09 -12.55
N CYS A 6 -0.71 -9.37 -11.75
CA CYS A 6 -1.16 -8.85 -10.46
C CYS A 6 -2.23 -7.75 -10.57
N TYR A 7 -2.25 -6.95 -11.65
CA TYR A 7 -3.32 -6.00 -11.92
C TYR A 7 -4.61 -6.75 -12.27
N SER A 8 -4.53 -7.70 -13.20
CA SER A 8 -5.72 -8.46 -13.63
C SER A 8 -6.38 -9.25 -12.50
N ALA A 9 -5.61 -9.68 -11.50
CA ALA A 9 -6.13 -10.47 -10.39
C ALA A 9 -6.58 -9.63 -9.19
N CYS A 10 -6.27 -8.33 -9.14
CA CYS A 10 -6.60 -7.50 -7.98
C CYS A 10 -8.08 -7.09 -7.99
N PRO A 11 -8.89 -7.48 -6.99
CA PRO A 11 -10.31 -7.12 -6.94
C PRO A 11 -10.54 -5.63 -6.66
N VAL A 12 -9.57 -4.94 -6.05
CA VAL A 12 -9.68 -3.50 -5.73
C VAL A 12 -9.79 -2.67 -7.01
N LEU A 13 -9.09 -3.06 -8.08
CA LEU A 13 -9.13 -2.36 -9.37
C LEU A 13 -10.52 -2.43 -10.03
N ALA A 14 -11.35 -3.42 -9.69
CA ALA A 14 -12.72 -3.50 -10.16
C ALA A 14 -13.66 -2.51 -9.45
N VAL A 15 -13.29 -2.06 -8.25
CA VAL A 15 -14.09 -1.14 -7.42
C VAL A 15 -13.56 0.30 -7.52
N ASN A 16 -12.23 0.47 -7.45
CA ASN A 16 -11.55 1.75 -7.61
C ASN A 16 -10.61 1.70 -8.83
N PRO A 17 -11.00 2.27 -9.98
CA PRO A 17 -10.15 2.30 -11.17
C PRO A 17 -8.95 3.26 -11.03
N ASP A 18 -8.99 4.20 -10.08
CA ASP A 18 -7.89 5.14 -9.83
C ASP A 18 -6.78 4.54 -8.96
N PHE A 19 -7.00 3.34 -8.40
CA PHE A 19 -6.00 2.65 -7.61
C PHE A 19 -4.76 2.35 -8.45
N ILE A 20 -3.61 2.88 -8.04
CA ILE A 20 -2.33 2.76 -8.79
C ILE A 20 -1.89 1.29 -9.00
N GLY A 21 -2.38 0.38 -8.17
CA GLY A 21 -2.21 -1.06 -8.34
C GLY A 21 -1.01 -1.68 -7.62
N PRO A 22 -0.99 -3.03 -7.55
CA PRO A 22 -0.05 -3.75 -6.70
C PRO A 22 1.40 -3.68 -7.18
N PHE A 23 1.64 -3.70 -8.49
CA PHE A 23 3.00 -3.62 -9.03
C PHE A 23 3.62 -2.24 -8.81
N ALA A 24 2.87 -1.16 -9.03
CA ALA A 24 3.34 0.20 -8.80
C ALA A 24 3.78 0.39 -7.34
N LEU A 25 2.97 -0.08 -6.39
CA LEU A 25 3.30 -0.04 -4.97
C LEU A 25 4.51 -0.90 -4.59
N THR A 26 4.63 -2.09 -5.17
CA THR A 26 5.82 -2.95 -5.01
C THR A 26 7.09 -2.24 -5.48
N ARG A 27 7.00 -1.52 -6.61
CA ARG A 27 8.12 -0.74 -7.14
C ARG A 27 8.46 0.43 -6.21
N VAL A 28 7.46 1.10 -5.65
CA VAL A 28 7.65 2.16 -4.66
C VAL A 28 8.34 1.61 -3.42
N TYR A 29 7.89 0.46 -2.89
CA TYR A 29 8.54 -0.20 -1.78
C TYR A 29 10.03 -0.45 -2.06
N ARG A 30 10.35 -1.01 -3.23
CA ARG A 30 11.74 -1.26 -3.64
C ARG A 30 12.60 0.00 -3.56
N TYR A 31 12.14 1.14 -4.08
CA TYR A 31 12.88 2.41 -4.00
C TYR A 31 12.99 2.91 -2.55
N THR A 32 11.90 2.87 -1.79
CA THR A 32 11.93 3.30 -0.37
C THR A 32 12.79 2.42 0.53
N SER A 33 13.02 1.17 0.15
CA SER A 33 13.86 0.21 0.88
C SER A 33 15.34 0.28 0.49
N ASP A 34 15.67 0.94 -0.62
CA ASP A 34 17.03 1.02 -1.14
C ASP A 34 17.82 2.11 -0.39
N ALA A 35 18.93 1.72 0.26
CA ALA A 35 19.76 2.64 1.05
C ALA A 35 20.42 3.74 0.22
N ARG A 36 20.42 3.62 -1.12
CA ARG A 36 21.01 4.62 -2.02
C ARG A 36 20.07 5.78 -2.33
N GLU A 37 18.78 5.64 -2.03
CA GLU A 37 17.77 6.65 -2.35
C GLU A 37 17.67 7.69 -1.22
N SER A 38 17.74 8.98 -1.57
CA SER A 38 17.60 10.09 -0.62
C SER A 38 16.15 10.54 -0.42
N ASP A 39 15.26 10.24 -1.36
CA ASP A 39 13.95 10.90 -1.50
C ASP A 39 12.78 10.00 -1.03
N MET A 40 13.05 9.13 -0.06
CA MET A 40 12.08 8.18 0.48
C MET A 40 10.79 8.86 0.95
N ALA A 41 10.90 9.96 1.71
CA ALA A 41 9.74 10.64 2.30
C ALA A 41 8.81 11.21 1.22
N THR A 42 9.37 11.87 0.21
CA THR A 42 8.63 12.41 -0.94
C THR A 42 7.96 11.30 -1.74
N THR A 43 8.66 10.19 -1.96
CA THR A 43 8.12 9.03 -2.68
C THR A 43 6.91 8.44 -1.95
N ILE A 44 6.99 8.31 -0.62
CA ILE A 44 5.88 7.81 0.20
C ILE A 44 4.71 8.79 0.20
N ALA A 45 4.96 10.11 0.25
CA ALA A 45 3.92 11.12 0.18
C ALA A 45 3.08 11.03 -1.11
N ASN A 46 3.70 10.65 -2.23
CA ASN A 46 3.04 10.54 -3.53
C ASN A 46 2.07 9.35 -3.65
N VAL A 47 2.14 8.36 -2.76
CA VAL A 47 1.30 7.15 -2.82
C VAL A 47 0.23 7.10 -1.72
N GLN A 48 -0.03 8.23 -1.06
CA GLN A 48 -1.05 8.31 -0.01
C GLN A 48 -2.48 8.34 -0.58
N SER A 49 -2.69 9.03 -1.70
CA SER A 49 -3.98 9.10 -2.39
C SER A 49 -4.09 8.00 -3.46
N ASN A 50 -5.23 7.31 -3.52
CA ASN A 50 -5.50 6.23 -4.48
C ASN A 50 -4.38 5.16 -4.53
N GLY A 51 -3.75 4.90 -3.39
CA GLY A 51 -2.46 4.25 -3.31
C GLY A 51 -2.38 3.21 -2.20
N ILE A 52 -1.43 3.37 -1.28
CA ILE A 52 -1.09 2.32 -0.30
C ILE A 52 -2.28 1.88 0.55
N TRP A 53 -3.23 2.77 0.86
CA TRP A 53 -4.35 2.52 1.77
C TRP A 53 -5.52 1.80 1.11
N ASP A 54 -5.68 1.90 -0.20
CA ASP A 54 -6.75 1.23 -0.95
C ASP A 54 -6.57 -0.29 -1.04
N CYS A 55 -5.33 -0.76 -0.87
CA CYS A 55 -5.05 -2.19 -0.90
C CYS A 55 -5.73 -2.92 0.27
N THR A 56 -6.58 -3.91 -0.01
CA THR A 56 -7.23 -4.70 1.05
C THR A 56 -6.36 -5.83 1.62
N LEU A 57 -5.12 -5.97 1.15
CA LEU A 57 -4.20 -7.06 1.50
C LEU A 57 -4.76 -8.48 1.26
N CYS A 58 -5.68 -8.65 0.31
CA CYS A 58 -6.28 -9.95 -0.03
C CYS A 58 -5.28 -11.01 -0.53
N GLY A 59 -4.16 -10.58 -1.13
CA GLY A 59 -3.05 -11.47 -1.51
C GLY A 59 -3.13 -12.14 -2.88
N GLU A 60 -4.18 -11.88 -3.67
CA GLU A 60 -4.34 -12.50 -4.99
C GLU A 60 -3.18 -12.17 -5.96
N CYS A 61 -2.65 -10.94 -5.86
CA CYS A 61 -1.50 -10.49 -6.65
C CYS A 61 -0.23 -11.33 -6.43
N THR A 62 -0.05 -11.89 -5.23
CA THR A 62 1.07 -12.78 -4.90
C THR A 62 0.85 -14.17 -5.49
N ALA A 63 -0.38 -14.70 -5.40
CA ALA A 63 -0.72 -16.03 -5.91
C ALA A 63 -0.51 -16.16 -7.43
N VAL A 64 -0.80 -15.10 -8.19
CA VAL A 64 -0.69 -15.11 -9.66
C VAL A 64 0.68 -14.69 -10.19
N CYS A 65 1.63 -14.29 -9.34
CA CYS A 65 2.89 -13.73 -9.80
C CYS A 65 3.79 -14.82 -10.41
N PRO A 66 4.10 -14.81 -11.72
CA PRO A 66 4.94 -15.83 -12.35
C PRO A 66 6.41 -15.76 -11.95
N GLN A 67 6.80 -14.72 -11.20
CA GLN A 67 8.17 -14.52 -10.72
C GLN A 67 8.30 -14.79 -9.21
N GLY A 68 7.22 -15.19 -8.54
CA GLY A 68 7.23 -15.44 -7.10
C GLY A 68 7.52 -14.19 -6.24
N ILE A 69 7.26 -13.00 -6.79
CA ILE A 69 7.30 -11.76 -6.00
C ILE A 69 6.06 -11.75 -5.11
N ASP A 70 6.16 -11.19 -3.91
CA ASP A 70 5.05 -11.02 -2.97
C ASP A 70 4.62 -9.54 -2.85
N PRO A 71 3.85 -9.01 -3.82
CA PRO A 71 3.34 -7.64 -3.76
C PRO A 71 2.57 -7.33 -2.49
N LYS A 72 1.83 -8.30 -1.93
CA LYS A 72 1.06 -8.10 -0.69
C LYS A 72 2.00 -7.75 0.46
N MET A 73 3.08 -8.53 0.64
CA MET A 73 4.04 -8.27 1.71
C MET A 73 4.79 -6.95 1.48
N ASP A 74 5.19 -6.66 0.25
CA ASP A 74 5.86 -5.40 -0.10
C ASP A 74 4.98 -4.18 0.24
N ILE A 75 3.68 -4.23 -0.09
CA ILE A 75 2.72 -3.18 0.25
C ILE A 75 2.54 -3.06 1.77
N ASN A 76 2.49 -4.18 2.49
CA ASN A 76 2.35 -4.17 3.95
C ASN A 76 3.59 -3.54 4.63
N MET A 77 4.79 -3.85 4.13
CA MET A 77 6.02 -3.22 4.61
C MET A 77 6.05 -1.73 4.29
N LEU A 78 5.59 -1.33 3.10
CA LEU A 78 5.46 0.07 2.70
C LEU A 78 4.50 0.84 3.62
N ARG A 79 3.35 0.24 4.01
CA ARG A 79 2.45 0.82 5.02
C ARG A 79 3.16 1.03 6.36
N GLY A 80 3.96 0.07 6.79
CA GLY A 80 4.77 0.19 8.02
C GLY A 80 5.77 1.35 7.94
N THR A 81 6.40 1.55 6.79
CA THR A 81 7.31 2.70 6.57
C THR A 81 6.53 4.03 6.54
N ALA A 82 5.36 4.07 5.90
CA ALA A 82 4.49 5.24 5.87
C ALA A 82 4.00 5.62 7.29
N ALA A 83 3.64 4.63 8.11
CA ALA A 83 3.26 4.84 9.51
C ALA A 83 4.39 5.44 10.34
N LYS A 84 5.65 5.04 10.12
CA LYS A 84 6.82 5.64 10.79
C LYS A 84 7.01 7.13 10.45
N LEU A 85 6.56 7.56 9.27
CA LEU A 85 6.57 8.95 8.85
C LEU A 85 5.32 9.73 9.31
N GLY A 86 4.38 9.08 10.00
CA GLY A 86 3.15 9.68 10.52
C GLY A 86 1.95 9.60 9.58
N TYR A 87 2.07 8.90 8.45
CA TYR A 87 0.92 8.63 7.58
C TYR A 87 0.07 7.49 8.12
N MET A 88 -1.24 7.67 8.16
CA MET A 88 -2.20 6.68 8.64
C MET A 88 -3.27 6.44 7.60
N ASP A 89 -3.95 5.30 7.71
CA ASP A 89 -5.11 5.01 6.88
C ASP A 89 -6.20 6.08 7.09
N PRO A 90 -6.62 6.79 6.04
CA PRO A 90 -7.68 7.80 6.13
C PRO A 90 -8.98 7.25 6.72
N ASN A 91 -9.28 5.97 6.51
CA ASN A 91 -10.48 5.32 7.05
C ASN A 91 -10.38 5.10 8.56
N PHE A 92 -9.16 4.96 9.11
CA PHE A 92 -8.95 4.81 10.54
C PHE A 92 -8.88 6.16 11.28
N GLN A 93 -8.50 7.24 10.60
CA GLN A 93 -8.53 8.59 11.20
C GLN A 93 -9.95 9.05 11.56
N ALA A 94 -10.98 8.49 10.93
CA ALA A 94 -12.38 8.71 11.31
C ALA A 94 -12.78 8.02 12.63
N MET A 95 -11.93 7.14 13.17
CA MET A 95 -12.11 6.41 14.43
C MET A 95 -11.30 7.08 15.55
N ASP A 96 -11.45 8.40 15.70
CA ASP A 96 -10.89 9.13 16.84
C ASP A 96 -11.56 8.66 18.14
N PHE A 97 -10.84 7.81 18.88
CA PHE A 97 -11.27 7.27 20.17
C PHE A 97 -11.26 8.33 21.29
N SER A 98 -10.96 9.60 20.97
CA SER A 98 -11.11 10.74 21.89
C SER A 98 -12.59 11.03 22.26
N GLY A 99 -13.54 10.38 21.59
CA GLY A 99 -14.98 10.62 21.72
C GLY A 99 -15.79 9.74 22.68
N GLY A 100 -15.21 8.98 23.62
CA GLY A 100 -16.05 8.35 24.66
C GLY A 100 -15.54 7.09 25.37
N PHE A 101 -14.47 7.20 26.16
CA PHE A 101 -14.17 6.23 27.22
C PHE A 101 -14.37 6.86 28.61
N GLY A 102 -15.56 7.45 28.81
CA GLY A 102 -16.05 7.87 30.11
C GLY A 102 -17.32 7.10 30.42
N GLY A 103 -17.18 5.91 31.00
CA GLY A 103 -18.34 5.03 31.21
C GLY A 103 -18.06 3.68 31.86
N PHE A 104 -16.95 3.51 32.59
CA PHE A 104 -16.78 2.58 33.72
C PHE A 104 -15.69 3.14 34.64
#